data_AF-A0A7W1HK34-F1
#
_entry.id   AF-A0A7W1HK34-F1
#
_cell.length_a   1.000
_cell.length_b   1.000
_cell.length_c   1.000
_cell.angle_alpha   90.00
_cell.angle_beta   90.00
_cell.angle_gamma   90.00
#
_symmetry.space_group_name_H-M   'P 1'
#
loop_
_entity.id
_entity.type
_entity.pdbx_description
1 polymer ?
#
loop_
_entity_poly.entity_id
_entity_poly.type
_entity_poly.pdbx_seq_one_letter_code
_entity_poly.pdbx_strand_id
1 'polypeptide(L)' 'MDLTDEVLERMAREAEAGLDLTTLRRRPGRPAMGSGPAETLPVRLDPELRQALDERAAADDTTASDVVRTALRHYLEAS' A
#
# COMPACT_ATOMS: atom_id res chain seq x y z
N MET A 1 -0.25 24.77 5.96
CA MET A 1 1.07 25.15 6.49
C MET A 1 1.77 25.83 5.34
N ASP A 2 1.98 27.14 5.43
CA ASP A 2 2.52 27.89 4.30
C ASP A 2 4.03 27.70 4.21
N LEU A 3 4.52 27.43 3.01
CA LEU A 3 5.93 27.13 2.74
C LEU A 3 6.69 28.45 2.57
N THR A 4 6.98 29.13 3.68
CA THR A 4 7.71 30.39 3.66
C THR A 4 9.20 30.16 3.38
N ASP A 5 9.90 31.22 2.95
CA ASP A 5 11.35 31.17 2.69
C ASP A 5 12.15 30.73 3.93
N GLU A 6 11.72 31.16 5.12
CA GLU A 6 12.33 30.74 6.39
C GLU A 6 12.14 29.23 6.66
N VAL A 7 10.97 28.68 6.30
CA VAL A 7 10.70 27.24 6.43
C VAL A 7 11.56 26.45 5.45
N LEU A 8 11.67 26.92 4.20
CA LEU A 8 12.53 26.32 3.17
C LEU A 8 14.01 26.32 3.59
N GLU A 9 14.51 27.45 4.06
CA GLU A 9 15.89 27.62 4.49
C GLU A 9 16.23 26.73 5.71
N ARG A 10 15.28 26.59 6.65
CA ARG A 10 15.43 25.65 7.76
C ARG A 10 15.50 24.20 7.26
N MET A 11 14.59 23.80 6.36
CA MET A 11 14.58 22.45 5.80
C MET A 11 15.85 22.14 5.00
N ALA A 12 16.40 23.12 4.28
CA ALA A 12 17.66 22.99 3.56
C ALA A 12 18.83 22.72 4.52
N ARG A 13 18.95 23.51 5.59
CA ARG A 13 19.99 23.29 6.63
C ARG A 13 19.86 21.93 7.30
N GLU A 14 18.64 21.48 7.59
CA GLU A 14 18.38 20.15 8.15
C GLU A 14 18.83 19.04 7.19
N ALA A 15 18.57 19.21 5.89
CA ALA A 15 19.01 18.25 4.88
C ALA A 15 20.55 18.23 4.71
N GLU A 16 21.20 19.40 4.72
CA GLU A 16 22.66 19.53 4.62
C GLU A 16 23.40 19.00 5.86
N ALA A 17 22.83 19.18 7.06
CA ALA A 17 23.38 18.63 8.30
C ALA A 17 23.38 17.09 8.31
N GLY A 18 22.48 16.48 7.54
CA GLY A 18 22.36 15.03 7.41
C GLY A 18 21.70 14.35 8.61
N LEU A 19 21.41 13.05 8.45
CA LEU A 19 20.81 12.21 9.50
C LEU A 19 21.89 11.36 10.17
N ASP A 20 21.90 11.32 11.50
CA ASP A 20 22.73 10.37 12.25
C ASP A 20 22.20 8.94 12.07
N LEU A 21 22.86 8.19 11.19
CA LEU A 21 22.49 6.81 10.87
C LEU A 21 22.60 5.87 12.08
N THR A 22 23.36 6.22 13.12
CA THR A 22 23.49 5.39 14.33
C THR A 22 22.21 5.39 15.17
N THR A 23 21.36 6.41 15.01
CA THR A 23 20.03 6.51 15.67
C THR A 23 18.93 5.78 14.91
N LEU A 24 19.18 5.35 13.67
CA LEU A 24 18.17 4.70 12.84
C LEU A 24 17.98 3.25 13.27
N ARG A 25 16.78 2.93 13.75
CA ARG A 25 16.37 1.55 14.00
C ARG A 25 16.10 0.85 12.67
N ARG A 26 16.61 -0.37 12.51
CA ARG A 26 16.24 -1.25 11.39
C ARG A 26 14.72 -1.46 11.42
N ARG A 27 14.02 -0.91 10.42
CA ARG A 27 12.58 -1.10 10.30
C ARG A 27 12.33 -2.57 9.98
N PRO A 28 11.36 -3.23 10.64
CA PRO A 28 10.88 -4.50 10.13
C PRO A 28 10.46 -4.30 8.68
N GLY A 29 10.71 -5.31 7.84
CA GLY A 29 10.26 -5.31 6.45
C GLY A 29 8.74 -5.16 6.35
N ARG A 30 8.21 -5.15 5.13
CA ARG A 30 6.75 -5.16 4.93
C ARG A 30 6.15 -6.33 5.74
N PRO A 31 5.08 -6.09 6.52
CA PRO A 31 4.40 -7.16 7.24
C PRO A 31 4.04 -8.32 6.31
N ALA A 32 4.18 -9.54 6.83
CA ALA A 32 3.70 -10.75 6.17
C ALA A 32 2.18 -10.71 5.99
N MET A 33 1.68 -11.36 4.93
CA MET A 33 0.25 -11.61 4.74
C MET A 33 -0.02 -13.06 5.18
N GLY A 34 -0.56 -13.24 6.39
CA GLY A 34 -0.75 -14.57 6.98
C GLY A 34 0.56 -15.18 7.48
N SER A 35 0.89 -16.41 7.05
CA SER A 35 2.05 -17.16 7.52
C SER A 35 3.38 -16.76 6.88
N GLY A 36 3.38 -15.85 5.89
CA GLY A 36 4.59 -15.49 5.18
C GLY A 36 4.44 -14.28 4.25
N PRO A 37 5.48 -13.97 3.44
CA PRO A 37 5.40 -12.96 2.40
C PRO A 37 4.26 -13.26 1.42
N ALA A 38 3.58 -12.22 0.96
CA ALA A 38 2.59 -12.38 -0.11
C ALA A 38 3.26 -12.75 -1.43
N GLU A 39 2.65 -13.67 -2.18
CA GLU A 39 3.00 -13.97 -3.57
C GLU A 39 2.05 -13.24 -4.52
N THR A 40 2.57 -12.75 -5.65
CA THR A 40 1.78 -12.06 -6.67
C THR A 40 1.41 -13.02 -7.79
N LEU A 41 0.10 -13.24 -7.97
CA LEU A 41 -0.44 -13.98 -9.12
C LEU A 41 -0.96 -12.99 -10.18
N PRO A 42 -0.34 -12.88 -11.37
CA PRO A 42 -0.85 -12.03 -12.43
C PRO A 42 -2.11 -12.64 -13.06
N VAL A 43 -3.23 -11.91 -13.03
CA VAL A 43 -4.51 -12.32 -13.61
C VAL A 43 -4.94 -11.32 -14.67
N ARG A 44 -5.39 -11.81 -15.83
CA ARG A 44 -6.00 -10.98 -16.86
C ARG A 44 -7.50 -10.87 -16.60
N LEU A 45 -7.98 -9.63 -16.54
CA LEU A 45 -9.40 -9.31 -16.45
C LEU A 45 -9.80 -8.62 -17.74
N ASP A 46 -10.97 -8.94 -18.26
CA ASP A 46 -11.59 -8.11 -19.28
C ASP A 46 -11.94 -6.73 -18.70
N PRO A 47 -12.11 -5.70 -19.54
CA PRO A 47 -12.34 -4.34 -19.07
C PRO A 47 -13.60 -4.17 -18.21
N GLU A 48 -14.65 -4.93 -18.50
CA GLU A 48 -15.94 -4.85 -17.81
C GLU A 48 -15.81 -5.41 -16.39
N LEU A 49 -15.16 -6.57 -16.25
CA LEU A 49 -14.88 -7.16 -14.95
C LEU A 49 -13.92 -6.29 -14.12
N ARG A 50 -12.93 -5.65 -14.76
CA ARG A 50 -12.05 -4.70 -14.09
C ARG A 50 -12.84 -3.50 -13.55
N GLN A 51 -13.76 -2.95 -14.34
CA GLN A 51 -14.60 -1.84 -13.90
C GLN A 51 -15.49 -2.25 -12.72
N ALA A 52 -16.17 -3.40 -12.81
CA ALA A 52 -17.02 -3.90 -11.74
C ALA A 52 -16.25 -4.14 -10.43
N LEU A 53 -14.98 -4.59 -10.53
CA LEU A 53 -14.10 -4.73 -9.38
C LEU A 53 -13.78 -3.38 -8.71
N ASP A 54 -13.45 -2.37 -9.52
CA ASP A 54 -13.12 -1.03 -9.02
C ASP A 54 -14.35 -0.36 -8.39
N GLU A 55 -15.54 -0.51 -8.99
CA GLU A 55 -16.82 -0.03 -8.42
C GLU A 55 -17.13 -0.70 -7.09
N ARG A 56 -16.93 -2.02 -6.98
CA ARG A 56 -17.13 -2.73 -5.72
C ARG A 56 -16.16 -2.26 -4.65
N ALA A 57 -14.88 -2.12 -4.98
CA ALA A 57 -13.87 -1.66 -4.05
C ALA A 57 -14.20 -0.27 -3.51
N ALA A 58 -14.68 0.64 -4.37
CA ALA A 58 -15.13 1.96 -3.96
C ALA A 58 -16.37 1.92 -3.05
N ALA A 59 -17.35 1.06 -3.36
CA ALA A 59 -18.55 0.91 -2.54
C ALA A 59 -18.26 0.36 -1.13
N ASP A 60 -17.26 -0.53 -1.03
CA ASP A 60 -16.89 -1.20 0.22
C ASP A 60 -15.77 -0.46 1.01
N ASP A 61 -15.34 0.73 0.55
CA ASP A 61 -14.20 1.49 1.09
C ASP A 61 -12.95 0.61 1.28
N THR A 62 -12.63 -0.19 0.26
CA THR A 62 -11.57 -1.18 0.30
C THR A 62 -10.75 -1.19 -0.99
N THR A 63 -9.78 -2.11 -1.10
CA THR A 63 -8.94 -2.23 -2.29
C THR A 63 -9.46 -3.32 -3.23
N ALA A 64 -9.19 -3.17 -4.53
CA ALA A 64 -9.46 -4.23 -5.51
C ALA A 64 -8.84 -5.58 -5.09
N SER A 65 -7.64 -5.57 -4.50
CA SER A 65 -6.99 -6.79 -4.00
C SER A 65 -7.71 -7.41 -2.79
N ASP A 66 -8.34 -6.62 -1.91
CA ASP A 66 -9.16 -7.13 -0.82
C ASP A 66 -10.44 -7.79 -1.32
N VAL A 67 -11.11 -7.17 -2.30
CA VAL A 67 -12.29 -7.75 -2.95
C VAL A 67 -11.95 -9.09 -3.60
N VAL A 68 -10.87 -9.15 -4.40
CA VAL A 68 -10.41 -10.40 -5.04
C VAL A 68 -10.09 -11.48 -4.00
N ARG A 69 -9.32 -11.14 -2.95
CA ARG A 69 -8.99 -12.12 -1.89
C ARG A 69 -10.22 -12.62 -1.15
N THR A 70 -11.22 -11.78 -0.97
CA THR A 70 -12.47 -12.16 -0.30
C THR A 70 -13.32 -13.05 -1.19
N ALA A 71 -13.47 -12.71 -2.48
CA ALA A 71 -14.13 -13.56 -3.46
C ALA A 71 -13.48 -14.95 -3.58
N LEU A 72 -12.14 -15.02 -3.61
CA LEU A 72 -11.41 -16.29 -3.66
C LEU A 72 -11.65 -17.15 -2.41
N ARG A 73 -11.65 -16.55 -1.20
CA ARG A 73 -11.96 -17.27 0.03
C ARG A 73 -13.38 -17.84 0.01
N HIS A 74 -14.37 -17.01 -0.35
CA HIS A 74 -15.76 -17.47 -0.45
C HIS A 74 -15.96 -18.56 -1.49
N TYR A 75 -15.31 -18.44 -2.65
CA TYR A 75 -15.39 -19.45 -3.70
C TYR A 75 -14.81 -20.80 -3.27
N LEU A 76 -13.66 -20.80 -2.57
CA LEU A 76 -13.00 -22.01 -2.08
C LEU A 76 -13.66 -22.63 -0.85
N GLU A 77 -14.37 -21.84 -0.04
CA GLU A 77 -15.16 -22.35 1.10
C GLU A 77 -16.48 -23.00 0.64
N ALA A 78 -17.04 -22.54 -0.47
CA ALA A 78 -18.29 -23.06 -1.03
C ALA A 78 -18.12 -24.28 -1.96
N SER A 79 -16.87 -24.63 -2.31
CA SER A 79 -16.50 -25.77 -3.17
C SER A 79 -16.12 -27.00 -2.36
#